data_AF-A0A7K0LEX6-F1
#
_entry.id   AF-A0A7K0LEX6-F1
#
_cell.length_a   1.000
_cell.length_b   1.000
_cell.length_c   1.000
_cell.angle_alpha   90.00
_cell.angle_beta   90.00
_cell.angle_gamma   90.00
#
_symmetry.space_group_name_H-M   'P 1'
#
loop_
_entity.id
_entity.type
_entity.pdbx_description
1 polymer ?
#
loop_
_entity_poly.entity_id
_entity_poly.type
_entity_poly.pdbx_seq_one_letter_code
_entity_poly.pdbx_strand_id
1 'polypeptide(L)'
;MIQSARVLTVSDGVAAGEREDLSGPALCERLKAAGFDVAAPAVVSDGIEEVAAALRELVRDFAGVVITTGGTGFGPRDLTPEGTRLVIEREAPGFMEAIRRASDEGGRGFGVLSRGVAGATGAALIVNTPGSLKGSIEALETILPAIPHALELLSGGSPH
;
A
#
# COMPACT_ATOMS: atom_id res chain seq x y z
N MET A 1 -1.86 -22.07 -1.61
CA MET A 1 -3.00 -21.38 -0.98
C MET A 1 -3.23 -20.09 -1.74
N ILE A 2 -4.48 -19.63 -1.85
CA ILE A 2 -4.77 -18.28 -2.37
C ILE A 2 -4.30 -17.27 -1.32
N GLN A 3 -3.56 -16.25 -1.74
CA GLN A 3 -3.08 -15.20 -0.85
C GLN A 3 -4.10 -14.07 -0.75
N SER A 4 -4.24 -13.47 0.43
CA SER A 4 -5.20 -12.38 0.64
C SER A 4 -4.55 -11.02 0.46
N ALA A 5 -5.33 -10.06 -0.01
CA ALA A 5 -4.94 -8.66 -0.06
C ALA A 5 -6.06 -7.72 0.41
N ARG A 6 -5.67 -6.59 0.99
CA ARG A 6 -6.56 -5.50 1.39
C ARG A 6 -6.06 -4.18 0.80
N VAL A 7 -6.97 -3.26 0.53
CA VAL A 7 -6.64 -1.92 0.00
C VAL A 7 -7.16 -0.86 0.96
N LEU A 8 -6.34 0.17 1.21
CA LEU A 8 -6.69 1.33 2.02
C LEU A 8 -6.50 2.62 1.19
N THR A 9 -7.60 3.30 0.89
CA THR A 9 -7.57 4.65 0.35
C THR A 9 -7.43 5.66 1.48
N VAL A 10 -6.38 6.47 1.44
CA VAL A 10 -6.13 7.56 2.39
C VAL A 10 -6.43 8.88 1.70
N SER A 11 -7.54 9.52 2.09
CA SER A 11 -7.93 10.82 1.57
C SER A 11 -9.04 11.46 2.39
N ASP A 12 -8.81 12.71 2.83
CA ASP A 12 -9.84 13.56 3.45
C ASP A 12 -11.09 13.70 2.54
N GLY A 13 -10.91 14.07 1.27
CA GLY A 13 -12.02 14.29 0.33
C GLY A 13 -12.82 13.02 -0.01
N VAL A 14 -12.18 11.86 -0.07
CA VAL A 14 -12.90 10.59 -0.30
C VAL A 14 -13.67 10.19 0.97
N ALA A 15 -13.03 10.29 2.13
CA ALA A 15 -13.67 10.00 3.41
C ALA A 15 -14.88 10.92 3.69
N ALA A 16 -14.81 12.18 3.24
CA ALA A 16 -15.90 13.14 3.33
C ALA A 16 -16.99 12.98 2.24
N GLY A 17 -16.78 12.11 1.24
CA GLY A 17 -17.69 11.94 0.10
C GLY A 17 -17.68 13.09 -0.91
N GLU A 18 -16.70 13.99 -0.83
CA GLU A 18 -16.52 15.13 -1.74
C GLU A 18 -15.82 14.74 -3.05
N ARG A 19 -15.12 13.60 -3.03
CA ARG A 19 -14.39 13.04 -4.19
C ARG A 19 -14.66 11.55 -4.30
N GLU A 20 -14.87 11.09 -5.54
CA GLU A 20 -14.99 9.67 -5.84
C GLU A 20 -13.65 8.94 -5.67
N ASP A 21 -13.68 7.74 -5.08
CA ASP A 21 -12.51 6.86 -5.02
C ASP A 21 -12.34 6.08 -6.33
N LEU A 22 -11.37 6.49 -7.13
CA LEU A 22 -11.01 5.78 -8.35
C LEU A 22 -9.84 4.80 -8.14
N SER A 23 -8.93 5.10 -7.22
CA SER A 23 -7.68 4.34 -7.04
C SER A 23 -7.92 3.06 -6.23
N GLY A 24 -8.71 3.14 -5.15
CA GLY A 24 -9.01 2.00 -4.28
C GLY A 24 -9.64 0.83 -5.04
N PRO A 25 -10.78 1.05 -5.74
CA PRO A 25 -11.42 0.00 -6.53
C PRO A 25 -10.50 -0.56 -7.63
N ALA A 26 -9.73 0.28 -8.31
CA ALA A 26 -8.82 -0.17 -9.37
C ALA A 26 -7.69 -1.07 -8.83
N LEU A 27 -7.11 -0.73 -7.68
CA LEU A 27 -6.13 -1.59 -7.00
C LEU A 27 -6.75 -2.94 -6.60
N CYS A 28 -7.98 -2.93 -6.06
CA CYS A 28 -8.70 -4.15 -5.73
C CYS A 28 -8.87 -5.05 -6.97
N GLU A 29 -9.37 -4.50 -8.08
CA GLU A 29 -9.56 -5.27 -9.31
C GLU A 29 -8.23 -5.80 -9.86
N ARG A 30 -7.15 -5.00 -9.78
CA ARG A 30 -5.85 -5.45 -10.26
C ARG A 30 -5.24 -6.56 -9.41
N LEU A 31 -5.41 -6.51 -8.08
CA LEU A 31 -5.00 -7.58 -7.17
C LEU A 31 -5.82 -8.86 -7.40
N LYS A 32 -7.14 -8.76 -7.60
CA LYS A 32 -8.00 -9.91 -7.96
C LYS A 32 -7.54 -10.54 -9.27
N ALA A 33 -7.22 -9.73 -10.28
CA ALA A 33 -6.69 -10.21 -11.56
C ALA A 33 -5.34 -10.92 -11.42
N ALA A 34 -4.56 -10.62 -10.37
CA ALA A 34 -3.35 -11.35 -10.01
C ALA A 34 -3.58 -12.61 -9.15
N GLY A 35 -4.84 -12.96 -8.86
CA GLY A 35 -5.19 -14.17 -8.11
C GLY A 35 -5.20 -14.00 -6.60
N PHE A 36 -5.23 -12.76 -6.08
CA PHE A 36 -5.45 -12.52 -4.66
C PHE A 36 -6.93 -12.61 -4.30
N ASP A 37 -7.21 -13.03 -3.07
CA ASP A 37 -8.52 -12.85 -2.43
C ASP A 37 -8.60 -11.44 -1.83
N VAL A 38 -9.53 -10.61 -2.33
CA VAL A 38 -9.53 -9.16 -2.08
C VAL A 38 -10.91 -8.68 -1.63
N ALA A 39 -10.96 -8.09 -0.44
CA ALA A 39 -12.14 -7.39 0.06
C ALA A 39 -12.33 -6.02 -0.64
N ALA A 40 -13.49 -5.40 -0.44
CA ALA A 40 -13.72 -4.02 -0.86
C ALA A 40 -12.67 -3.07 -0.22
N PRO A 41 -12.27 -1.98 -0.91
CA PRO A 41 -11.31 -1.05 -0.36
C PRO A 41 -11.89 -0.37 0.89
N ALA A 42 -11.06 -0.24 1.93
CA ALA A 42 -11.35 0.62 3.06
C ALA A 42 -10.94 2.07 2.74
N VAL A 43 -11.60 3.04 3.36
CA VAL A 43 -11.31 4.47 3.20
C VAL A 43 -11.05 5.08 4.57
N VAL A 44 -10.03 5.94 4.67
CA VAL A 44 -9.73 6.72 5.86
C VAL A 44 -9.31 8.14 5.49
N SER A 45 -9.56 9.09 6.38
CA SER A 45 -9.03 10.46 6.29
C SER A 45 -7.50 10.48 6.40
N ASP A 46 -6.89 11.56 5.90
CA ASP A 46 -5.46 11.80 6.08
C ASP A 46 -5.13 12.02 7.56
N GLY A 47 -3.94 11.60 7.99
CA GLY A 47 -3.47 11.79 9.36
C GLY A 47 -2.70 10.59 9.91
N ILE A 48 -1.80 10.84 10.86
CA ILE A 48 -0.89 9.82 11.38
C ILE A 48 -1.71 8.77 12.15
N GLU A 49 -2.54 9.23 13.09
CA GLU A 49 -3.32 8.39 13.97
C GLU A 49 -4.43 7.66 13.22
N GLU A 50 -5.11 8.34 12.30
CA GLU A 50 -6.17 7.79 11.46
C GLU A 50 -5.63 6.64 10.60
N VAL A 51 -4.53 6.88 9.88
CA VAL A 51 -3.87 5.84 9.06
C VAL A 51 -3.38 4.69 9.93
N ALA A 52 -2.72 4.97 11.05
CA ALA A 52 -2.21 3.92 11.94
C ALA A 52 -3.33 3.06 12.53
N ALA A 53 -4.46 3.67 12.93
CA ALA A 53 -5.61 2.95 13.44
C ALA A 53 -6.25 2.06 12.35
N ALA A 54 -6.46 2.60 11.15
CA ALA A 54 -7.00 1.83 10.02
C ALA A 54 -6.09 0.66 9.63
N LEU A 55 -4.78 0.88 9.56
CA LEU A 55 -3.82 -0.18 9.25
C LEU A 55 -3.80 -1.27 10.32
N ARG A 56 -3.81 -0.92 11.61
CA ARG A 56 -3.89 -1.91 12.71
C ARG A 56 -5.13 -2.78 12.61
N GLU A 57 -6.26 -2.21 12.23
CA GLU A 57 -7.48 -2.97 12.03
C GLU A 57 -7.39 -3.86 10.79
N LEU A 58 -6.83 -3.35 9.69
CA LEU A 58 -6.61 -4.12 8.46
C LEU A 58 -5.58 -5.25 8.61
N VAL A 59 -4.68 -5.20 9.59
CA VAL A 59 -3.73 -6.30 9.83
C VAL A 59 -4.14 -7.22 10.98
N ARG A 60 -5.22 -6.90 11.71
CA ARG A 60 -5.73 -7.75 12.79
C ARG A 60 -6.17 -9.10 12.21
N ASP A 61 -5.62 -10.17 12.78
CA ASP A 61 -5.88 -11.56 12.39
C ASP A 61 -5.75 -11.80 10.88
N PHE A 62 -4.81 -11.10 10.25
CA PHE A 62 -4.63 -11.09 8.80
C PHE A 62 -3.22 -11.53 8.39
N ALA A 63 -3.15 -12.41 7.40
CA ALA A 63 -1.92 -12.80 6.71
C ALA A 63 -2.09 -12.49 5.23
N GLY A 64 -1.28 -11.57 4.70
CA GLY A 64 -1.47 -11.06 3.34
C GLY A 64 -0.81 -9.70 3.12
N VAL A 65 -1.17 -9.04 2.02
CA VAL A 65 -0.66 -7.71 1.69
C VAL A 65 -1.71 -6.62 1.88
N VAL A 66 -1.32 -5.49 2.43
CA VAL A 66 -2.11 -4.26 2.49
C VAL A 66 -1.46 -3.23 1.58
N ILE A 67 -2.19 -2.78 0.56
CA ILE A 67 -1.77 -1.70 -0.33
C ILE A 67 -2.51 -0.43 0.06
N THR A 68 -1.78 0.61 0.47
CA THR A 68 -2.40 1.93 0.68
C THR A 68 -2.25 2.78 -0.58
N THR A 69 -3.19 3.69 -0.82
CA THR A 69 -3.09 4.71 -1.89
C THR A 69 -3.42 6.09 -1.32
N GLY A 70 -2.54 7.06 -1.55
CA GLY A 70 -2.70 8.44 -1.07
C GLY A 70 -1.86 8.79 0.15
N GLY A 71 -1.74 10.09 0.42
CA GLY A 71 -1.05 10.64 1.58
C GLY A 71 0.48 10.47 1.61
N THR A 72 1.14 10.21 0.47
CA THR A 72 2.60 9.95 0.40
C THR A 72 3.44 11.11 -0.16
N GLY A 73 2.80 12.22 -0.56
CA GLY A 73 3.48 13.40 -1.11
C GLY A 73 4.05 14.32 -0.04
N PHE A 74 4.35 15.57 -0.42
CA PHE A 74 4.86 16.62 0.49
C PHE A 74 3.78 17.58 0.99
N GLY A 75 2.50 17.29 0.72
CA GLY A 75 1.40 18.07 1.27
C GLY A 75 1.39 18.01 2.80
N PRO A 76 0.91 19.06 3.50
CA PRO A 76 0.93 19.11 4.97
C PRO A 76 0.06 18.05 5.63
N ARG A 77 -0.87 17.44 4.87
CA ARG A 77 -1.73 16.35 5.31
C ARG A 77 -1.26 14.98 4.80
N ASP A 78 -0.28 14.93 3.90
CA ASP A 78 0.28 13.67 3.42
C ASP A 78 1.06 13.02 4.59
N LEU A 79 0.41 12.15 5.36
CA LEU A 79 0.98 11.57 6.59
C LEU A 79 0.85 10.04 6.63
N THR A 80 0.54 9.42 5.48
CA THR A 80 0.48 7.96 5.35
C THR A 80 1.81 7.27 5.71
N PRO A 81 3.00 7.76 5.28
CA PRO A 81 4.26 7.14 5.66
C PRO A 81 4.49 7.14 7.18
N GLU A 82 4.19 8.25 7.83
CA GLU A 82 4.29 8.43 9.27
C GLU A 82 3.35 7.49 10.02
N GLY A 83 2.07 7.43 9.63
CA GLY A 83 1.10 6.50 10.20
C GLY A 83 1.49 5.02 9.99
N THR A 84 2.01 4.69 8.81
CA THR A 84 2.46 3.32 8.49
C THR A 84 3.65 2.89 9.37
N ARG A 85 4.61 3.80 9.62
CA ARG A 85 5.76 3.53 10.51
C ARG A 85 5.36 3.21 11.95
N LEU A 86 4.20 3.66 12.42
CA LEU A 86 3.68 3.31 13.75
C LEU A 86 3.09 1.88 13.83
N VAL A 87 3.02 1.15 12.72
CA VAL A 87 2.36 -0.16 12.61
C VAL A 87 3.32 -1.26 12.18
N ILE A 88 4.28 -0.96 11.30
CA ILE A 88 5.29 -1.93 10.87
C ILE A 88 6.32 -2.24 11.96
N GLU A 89 6.71 -3.50 12.08
CA GLU A 89 7.74 -3.99 12.99
C GLU A 89 9.11 -4.09 12.30
N ARG A 90 9.11 -4.24 10.97
CA ARG A 90 10.32 -4.34 10.14
C ARG A 90 10.12 -3.61 8.83
N GLU A 91 11.03 -2.71 8.48
CA GLU A 91 11.00 -2.04 7.19
C GLU A 91 11.43 -2.96 6.04
N ALA A 92 10.86 -2.73 4.86
CA ALA A 92 11.18 -3.43 3.61
C ALA A 92 11.51 -2.40 2.50
N PRO A 93 12.60 -1.62 2.66
CA PRO A 93 12.89 -0.44 1.83
C PRO A 93 13.01 -0.76 0.32
N GLY A 94 13.45 -1.96 -0.04
CA GLY A 94 13.62 -2.39 -1.44
C GLY A 94 12.34 -2.29 -2.28
N PHE A 95 11.16 -2.48 -1.68
CA PHE A 95 9.88 -2.28 -2.38
C PHE A 95 9.71 -0.83 -2.83
N MET A 96 10.01 0.11 -1.94
CA MET A 96 9.86 1.54 -2.25
C MET A 96 10.96 2.05 -3.16
N GLU A 97 12.18 1.49 -3.08
CA GLU A 97 13.24 1.77 -4.05
C GLU A 97 12.85 1.36 -5.46
N ALA A 98 12.25 0.16 -5.63
CA ALA A 98 11.75 -0.31 -6.92
C ALA A 98 10.65 0.60 -7.47
N ILE A 99 9.64 0.93 -6.65
CA ILE A 99 8.54 1.82 -7.04
C ILE A 99 9.05 3.19 -7.50
N ARG A 100 9.96 3.80 -6.73
CA ARG A 100 10.51 5.12 -7.08
C ARG A 100 11.31 5.06 -8.37
N ARG A 101 12.13 4.02 -8.55
CA ARG A 101 12.90 3.82 -9.77
C ARG A 101 12.01 3.68 -11.00
N ALA A 102 10.98 2.84 -10.93
CA ALA A 102 10.04 2.64 -12.04
C ALA A 102 9.25 3.91 -12.39
N SER A 103 8.88 4.70 -11.37
CA SER A 103 8.17 5.97 -11.56
C SER A 103 9.00 7.02 -12.34
N ASP A 104 10.33 6.93 -12.29
CA ASP A 104 11.24 7.86 -12.94
C ASP A 104 11.63 7.46 -14.37
N GLU A 105 11.29 6.25 -14.83
CA GLU A 105 11.56 5.80 -16.20
C GLU A 105 10.88 6.68 -17.27
N GLY A 106 9.80 7.37 -16.90
CA GLY A 106 9.13 8.37 -17.75
C GLY A 106 9.78 9.76 -17.78
N GLY A 107 10.91 9.96 -17.10
CA GLY A 107 11.71 11.20 -17.13
C GLY A 107 11.08 12.41 -16.42
N ARG A 108 9.97 12.24 -15.69
CA ARG A 108 9.27 13.33 -14.99
C ARG A 108 9.80 13.62 -13.58
N GLY A 109 10.66 12.75 -13.03
CA GLY A 109 11.22 12.93 -11.69
C GLY A 109 10.20 12.87 -10.55
N PHE A 110 9.04 12.26 -10.76
CA PHE A 110 8.00 12.17 -9.73
C PHE A 110 8.26 11.03 -8.75
N GLY A 111 9.09 10.05 -9.10
CA GLY A 111 9.45 8.93 -8.22
C GLY A 111 10.11 9.42 -6.95
N VAL A 112 11.08 10.34 -7.06
CA VAL A 112 11.78 10.91 -5.90
C VAL A 112 10.89 11.70 -4.95
N LEU A 113 9.68 12.08 -5.37
CA LEU A 113 8.74 12.84 -4.53
C LEU A 113 7.92 11.96 -3.58
N SER A 114 7.85 10.65 -3.82
CA SER A 114 7.09 9.75 -2.96
C SER A 114 7.87 9.44 -1.68
N ARG A 115 7.28 9.80 -0.53
CA ARG A 115 7.80 9.49 0.81
C ARG A 115 7.28 8.16 1.36
N GLY A 116 6.52 7.40 0.55
CA GLY A 116 5.94 6.12 0.94
C GLY A 116 6.95 5.16 1.58
N VAL A 117 6.46 4.33 2.50
CA VAL A 117 7.23 3.23 3.10
C VAL A 117 6.60 1.88 2.76
N ALA A 118 7.41 0.84 2.95
CA ALA A 118 6.97 -0.54 2.93
C ALA A 118 7.57 -1.25 4.15
N GLY A 119 6.84 -2.20 4.71
CA GLY A 119 7.30 -2.97 5.86
C GLY A 119 6.31 -4.04 6.26
N ALA A 120 6.73 -4.90 7.17
CA ALA A 120 5.94 -6.01 7.67
C ALA A 120 5.56 -5.83 9.15
N THR A 121 4.43 -6.39 9.54
CA THR A 121 3.95 -6.52 10.91
C THR A 121 3.27 -7.87 11.05
N GLY A 122 3.73 -8.72 11.97
CA GLY A 122 3.30 -10.13 12.02
C GLY A 122 3.43 -10.84 10.66
N ALA A 123 2.33 -11.39 10.15
CA ALA A 123 2.26 -12.08 8.86
C ALA A 123 1.78 -11.19 7.69
N ALA A 124 1.73 -9.87 7.89
CA ALA A 124 1.25 -8.92 6.89
C ALA A 124 2.38 -8.04 6.32
N LEU A 125 2.35 -7.82 5.01
CA LEU A 125 3.15 -6.81 4.31
C LEU A 125 2.30 -5.57 4.07
N ILE A 126 2.81 -4.38 4.38
CA ILE A 126 2.15 -3.09 4.08
C ILE A 126 3.03 -2.33 3.09
N VAL A 127 2.43 -1.80 2.02
CA VAL A 127 3.14 -0.96 1.03
C VAL A 127 2.32 0.29 0.70
N ASN A 128 2.95 1.46 0.82
CA ASN A 128 2.32 2.71 0.43
C ASN A 128 2.53 3.03 -1.06
N THR A 129 1.43 3.30 -1.77
CA THR A 129 1.46 3.73 -3.18
C THR A 129 0.95 5.17 -3.34
N PRO A 130 1.28 5.86 -4.45
CA PRO A 130 0.77 7.20 -4.72
C PRO A 130 -0.77 7.27 -4.75
N GLY A 131 -1.33 8.46 -4.54
CA GLY A 131 -2.79 8.65 -4.55
C GLY A 131 -3.44 8.69 -5.94
N SER A 132 -2.66 8.95 -7.00
CA SER A 132 -3.22 8.98 -8.35
C SER A 132 -3.48 7.57 -8.87
N LEU A 133 -4.58 7.37 -9.59
CA LEU A 133 -4.95 6.08 -10.18
C LEU A 133 -3.77 5.47 -10.95
N LYS A 134 -3.20 6.23 -11.88
CA LYS A 134 -2.06 5.79 -12.68
C LYS A 134 -0.85 5.41 -11.82
N GLY A 135 -0.46 6.28 -10.88
CA GLY A 135 0.73 6.06 -10.06
C GLY A 135 0.58 4.89 -9.09
N SER A 136 -0.63 4.68 -8.55
CA SER A 136 -0.93 3.55 -7.68
C SER A 136 -0.85 2.21 -8.42
N ILE A 137 -1.39 2.14 -9.64
CA ILE A 137 -1.34 0.94 -10.48
C ILE A 137 0.10 0.65 -10.92
N GLU A 138 0.83 1.65 -11.44
CA GLU A 138 2.24 1.48 -11.84
C GLU A 138 3.12 1.02 -10.67
N ALA A 139 2.90 1.58 -9.47
CA ALA A 139 3.59 1.15 -8.25
C ALA A 139 3.27 -0.30 -7.90
N LEU A 140 1.99 -0.69 -7.93
CA LEU A 140 1.57 -2.07 -7.67
C LEU A 140 2.21 -3.04 -8.68
N GLU A 141 2.11 -2.76 -9.99
CA GLU A 141 2.70 -3.59 -11.04
C GLU A 141 4.19 -3.86 -10.82
N THR A 142 4.92 -2.82 -10.40
CA THR A 142 6.37 -2.89 -10.20
C THR A 142 6.75 -3.92 -9.14
N ILE A 143 5.95 -4.05 -8.08
CA ILE A 143 6.28 -4.90 -6.94
C ILE A 143 5.51 -6.22 -6.91
N LEU A 144 4.45 -6.34 -7.70
CA LEU A 144 3.54 -7.49 -7.69
C LEU A 144 4.26 -8.84 -7.83
N PRO A 145 5.30 -9.00 -8.68
CA PRO A 145 6.02 -10.26 -8.78
C PRO A 145 6.72 -10.70 -7.48
N ALA A 146 7.08 -9.76 -6.61
CA ALA A 146 7.79 -10.05 -5.37
C ALA A 146 6.85 -10.33 -4.18
N ILE A 147 5.61 -9.84 -4.24
CA ILE A 147 4.65 -9.95 -3.12
C ILE A 147 4.41 -11.42 -2.72
N PRO A 148 4.14 -12.38 -3.64
CA PRO A 148 3.84 -13.74 -3.23
C PRO A 148 4.94 -14.40 -2.40
N HIS A 149 6.19 -14.23 -2.83
CA HIS A 149 7.33 -14.78 -2.11
C HIS A 149 7.55 -14.09 -0.76
N ALA A 150 7.34 -12.78 -0.67
CA ALA A 150 7.41 -12.06 0.61
C ALA A 150 6.38 -12.57 1.62
N LEU A 151 5.16 -12.88 1.18
CA LEU A 151 4.12 -13.44 2.05
C LEU A 151 4.42 -14.86 2.50
N GLU A 152 5.04 -15.70 1.65
CA GLU A 152 5.52 -17.03 2.04
C GLU A 152 6.55 -16.94 3.17
N LEU A 153 7.53 -16.04 3.04
CA LEU A 153 8.54 -15.78 4.08
C LEU A 153 7.91 -15.32 5.40
N LEU A 154 6.93 -14.41 5.34
CA LEU A 154 6.24 -13.88 6.53
C LEU A 154 5.37 -14.94 7.23
N SER A 155 4.84 -15.91 6.48
CA SER A 155 4.04 -17.01 7.04
C SER A 155 4.87 -18.11 7.72
N GLY A 156 6.21 -17.96 7.76
CA GLY A 156 7.12 -18.96 8.33
C GLY A 156 7.33 -20.19 7.43
N GLY A 157 7.03 -20.08 6.13
CA GLY A 157 7.44 -21.09 5.15
C GLY A 157 8.96 -21.18 5.08
N SER A 158 9.51 -22.37 4.83
CA SER A 158 10.95 -22.52 4.58
C SER A 158 11.28 -21.94 3.20
N PRO A 159 12.02 -20.83 3.08
CA PRO A 159 12.64 -20.50 1.81
C PRO A 159 13.72 -21.54 1.50
N HIS A 160 13.88 -21.81 0.20
CA HIS A 160 14.77 -22.80 -0.39
C HIS A 160 16.17 -22.88 0.23
#